data_AF-A0A3M1JLX2-F1
#
_entry.id   AF-A0A3M1JLX2-F1
#
_cell.length_a   1.000
_cell.length_b   1.000
_cell.length_c   1.000
_cell.angle_alpha   90.00
_cell.angle_beta   90.00
_cell.angle_gamma   90.00
#
_symmetry.space_group_name_H-M   'P 1'
#
loop_
_entity.id
_entity.type
_entity.pdbx_description
1 polymer ?
#
loop_
_entity_poly.entity_id
_entity_poly.type
_entity_poly.pdbx_seq_one_letter_code
_entity_poly.pdbx_strand_id
1 'polypeptide(L)' 'MRPLTQTSYDTEGVRRVARTLLRHIRPETRHEAFAILDGRIGVYAVDRTVIAAEIDYYFNESEPLAA' A
#
# COMPACT_ATOMS: atom_id res chain seq x y z
N MET A 1 -26.25 -6.89 25.53
CA MET A 1 -25.53 -7.42 24.36
C MET A 1 -24.44 -6.42 23.98
N ARG A 2 -23.16 -6.78 24.12
CA ARG A 2 -22.07 -5.91 23.66
C ARG A 2 -21.99 -6.02 22.14
N PRO A 3 -21.97 -4.92 21.37
CA PRO A 3 -21.68 -5.02 19.95
C PRO A 3 -20.27 -5.60 19.83
N LEU A 4 -20.13 -6.67 19.06
CA LEU A 4 -18.83 -7.15 18.60
C LEU A 4 -18.20 -5.96 17.90
N THR A 5 -17.19 -5.38 18.53
CA THR A 5 -16.39 -4.28 17.99
C THR A 5 -16.04 -4.65 16.56
N GLN A 6 -16.66 -3.94 15.63
CA GLN A 6 -16.26 -3.87 14.25
C GLN A 6 -14.75 -3.66 14.28
N THR A 7 -13.99 -4.67 13.88
CA THR A 7 -12.54 -4.55 13.70
C THR A 7 -12.37 -3.46 12.65
N SER A 8 -12.22 -2.21 13.10
CA SER A 8 -12.03 -1.07 12.21
C SER A 8 -10.82 -1.38 11.36
N TYR A 9 -11.08 -1.61 10.09
CA TYR A 9 -10.05 -1.80 9.09
C TYR A 9 -9.07 -0.64 9.19
N ASP A 10 -7.84 -0.93 9.63
CA ASP A 10 -6.81 0.09 9.83
C ASP A 10 -6.15 0.43 8.48
N THR A 11 -6.89 1.18 7.68
CA THR A 11 -6.42 1.72 6.40
C THR A 11 -5.10 2.47 6.56
N GLU A 12 -4.91 3.18 7.67
CA GLU A 12 -3.69 3.98 7.89
C GLU A 12 -2.48 3.08 8.15
N GLY A 13 -2.65 2.02 8.96
CA GLY A 13 -1.65 0.99 9.15
C GLY A 13 -1.21 0.34 7.85
N VAL A 14 -2.17 -0.04 6.98
CA VAL A 14 -1.89 -0.61 5.65
C VAL A 14 -1.06 0.36 4.80
N ARG A 15 -1.42 1.66 4.77
CA ARG A 15 -0.66 2.68 4.03
C ARG A 15 0.77 2.84 4.55
N ARG A 16 0.96 2.89 5.87
CA ARG A 16 2.30 3.02 6.47
C ARG A 16 3.19 1.84 6.10
N VAL A 17 2.68 0.61 6.22
CA VAL A 17 3.42 -0.60 5.86
C VAL A 17 3.73 -0.62 4.37
N ALA A 18 2.76 -0.25 3.51
CA ALA A 18 2.97 -0.17 2.07
C ALA A 18 4.13 0.78 1.72
N ARG A 19 4.14 2.00 2.25
CA ARG A 19 5.24 2.95 2.03
C ARG A 19 6.59 2.44 2.51
N THR A 20 6.63 1.81 3.69
CA THR A 20 7.86 1.23 4.23
C THR A 20 8.39 0.12 3.32
N LEU A 21 7.53 -0.77 2.83
CA LEU A 21 7.92 -1.86 1.93
C LEU A 21 8.43 -1.33 0.60
N LEU A 22 7.72 -0.38 -0.02
CA LEU A 22 8.11 0.22 -1.29
C LEU A 22 9.47 0.93 -1.19
N ARG A 23 9.70 1.71 -0.13
CA ARG A 23 11.00 2.40 0.08
C ARG A 23 12.16 1.45 0.38
N HIS A 24 11.88 0.34 1.05
CA HIS A 24 12.90 -0.64 1.42
C HIS A 24 13.30 -1.53 0.25
N ILE A 25 12.31 -2.09 -0.46
CA ILE A 25 12.55 -3.03 -1.55
C ILE A 25 12.91 -2.30 -2.85
N ARG A 26 12.37 -1.10 -3.05
CA ARG A 26 12.56 -0.27 -4.25
C ARG A 26 12.20 -1.00 -5.55
N PRO A 27 10.92 -1.39 -5.72
CA PRO A 27 10.49 -2.06 -6.95
C PRO A 27 10.72 -1.16 -8.17
N GLU A 28 11.14 -1.76 -9.28
CA GLU A 28 11.45 -1.07 -10.53
C GLU A 28 10.18 -0.83 -11.36
N THR A 29 9.13 -1.63 -11.12
CA THR A 29 7.88 -1.56 -11.89
C THR A 29 6.64 -1.54 -11.00
N ARG A 30 5.56 -0.91 -11.49
CA ARG A 30 4.24 -0.91 -10.81
C ARG A 30 3.72 -2.34 -10.59
N HIS A 31 3.99 -3.25 -11.53
CA HIS A 31 3.60 -4.66 -11.41
C HIS A 31 4.32 -5.35 -10.26
N GLU A 32 5.63 -5.17 -10.15
CA GLU A 32 6.43 -5.71 -9.06
C GLU A 32 5.99 -5.15 -7.70
N ALA A 33 5.79 -3.83 -7.63
CA ALA A 33 5.27 -3.17 -6.43
C ALA A 33 3.93 -3.74 -5.99
N PHE A 34 3.01 -3.97 -6.93
CA PHE A 34 1.73 -4.61 -6.65
C PHE A 34 1.89 -6.04 -6.14
N ALA A 35 2.72 -6.86 -6.80
CA ALA A 35 2.95 -8.24 -6.38
C ALA A 35 3.54 -8.34 -4.96
N ILE A 36 4.48 -7.46 -4.61
CA ILE A 36 5.08 -7.36 -3.27
C ILE A 36 4.02 -7.00 -2.23
N LEU A 37 3.22 -5.97 -2.49
CA LEU A 37 2.23 -5.50 -1.53
C LEU A 37 1.05 -6.47 -1.41
N ASP A 38 0.54 -7.02 -2.51
CA ASP A 38 -0.53 -8.02 -2.47
C ASP A 38 -0.08 -9.28 -1.70
N GLY A 39 1.16 -9.76 -1.93
CA GLY A 39 1.70 -10.93 -1.22
C GLY A 39 1.98 -10.70 0.27
N ARG A 40 2.31 -9.46 0.69
CA ARG A 40 2.67 -9.14 2.08
C ARG A 40 1.49 -8.67 2.92
N ILE A 41 0.64 -7.83 2.33
CA ILE A 41 -0.44 -7.13 3.04
C ILE A 41 -1.81 -7.29 2.38
N GLY A 42 -1.92 -7.97 1.23
CA GLY A 42 -3.19 -8.16 0.52
C GLY A 42 -4.24 -8.94 1.31
N VAL A 43 -3.84 -9.82 2.24
CA VAL A 43 -4.76 -10.53 3.15
C VAL A 43 -5.33 -9.62 4.26
N TYR A 44 -4.66 -8.51 4.55
CA TYR A 44 -5.08 -7.53 5.55
C TYR A 44 -5.76 -6.31 4.90
N ALA A 45 -5.44 -6.03 3.64
CA ALA A 45 -6.05 -4.98 2.85
C ALA A 45 -7.44 -5.40 2.35
N VAL A 46 -8.47 -5.08 3.14
CA VAL A 46 -9.88 -5.23 2.73
C VAL A 46 -10.16 -4.44 1.45
N ASP A 47 -9.49 -3.31 1.30
CA ASP A 47 -9.60 -2.44 0.12
C ASP A 47 -8.27 -2.39 -0.65
N ARG A 48 -8.24 -3.04 -1.82
CA ARG A 48 -7.08 -3.07 -2.72
C ARG A 48 -6.81 -1.72 -3.39
N THR A 49 -7.75 -0.78 -3.38
CA THR A 49 -7.53 0.57 -3.92
C THR A 49 -6.50 1.34 -3.10
N VAL A 50 -6.37 1.03 -1.81
CA VAL A 50 -5.36 1.61 -0.91
C VAL A 50 -3.95 1.20 -1.34
N ILE A 51 -3.78 -0.06 -1.75
CA ILE A 51 -2.49 -0.55 -2.28
C ILE A 51 -2.15 0.15 -3.59
N ALA A 52 -3.11 0.25 -4.51
CA ALA A 52 -2.91 0.92 -5.79
C ALA A 52 -2.49 2.40 -5.61
N ALA A 53 -3.17 3.13 -4.71
CA ALA A 53 -2.87 4.53 -4.45
C ALA A 53 -1.44 4.76 -3.91
N GLU A 54 -0.93 3.90 -3.04
CA GLU A 54 0.43 4.03 -2.52
C GLU A 54 1.50 3.65 -3.56
N ILE A 55 1.18 2.73 -4.47
CA ILE A 55 2.04 2.41 -5.63
C ILE A 55 2.13 3.63 -6.55
N ASP A 56 0.99 4.22 -6.91
CA ASP A 56 0.95 5.41 -7.76
C ASP A 56 1.72 6.56 -7.12
N TYR A 57 1.54 6.78 -5.82
CA TYR A 57 2.29 7.79 -5.06
C TYR A 57 3.81 7.55 -5.14
N TYR A 58 4.26 6.32 -4.91
CA TYR A 58 5.69 5.97 -4.94
C TYR A 58 6.32 6.23 -6.33
N PHE A 59 5.65 5.85 -7.42
CA PHE A 59 6.18 6.05 -8.77
C PHE A 59 6.05 7.51 -9.25
N ASN A 60 5.00 8.22 -8.84
CA ASN A 60 4.83 9.63 -9.19
C ASN A 60 5.74 10.58 -8.37
N GLU A 61 6.09 10.24 -7.12
CA GLU A 61 7.13 10.96 -6.36
C GLU A 61 8.54 10.75 -6.93
N SER A 62 8.75 9.64 -7.64
CA SER A 62 10.06 9.25 -8.19
C SER A 62 10.32 9.83 -9.59
N GLU A 63 9.31 10.38 -10.26
CA GLU A 63 9.49 11.15 -11.50
C GLU A 63 9.94 12.57 -11.13
N PRO A 64 11.19 12.99 -11.44
CA PRO A 64 11.56 14.38 -11.30
C PRO A 64 10.64 15.19 -12.23
N LEU A 65 9.96 16.19 -11.67
CA LEU A 65 9.31 17.25 -12.45
C LEU A 65 10.30 17.73 -13.51
N ALA A 66 10.09 17.32 -14.76
CA ALA A 66 10.78 17.90 -15.90
C ALA A 66 10.30 19.34 -16.02
N ALA A 67 11.07 20.25 -15.40
CA ALA A 67 10.95 21.69 -15.52
C ALA A 67 11.98 22.21 -16.54
#